data_AF-A0A068NJH6-F1
#
_entry.id   AF-A0A068NJH6-F1
#
_cell.length_a   1.000
_cell.length_b   1.000
_cell.length_c   1.000
_cell.angle_alpha   90.00
_cell.angle_beta   90.00
_cell.angle_gamma   90.00
#
_symmetry.space_group_name_H-M   'P 1'
#
loop_
_entity.id
_entity.type
_entity.pdbx_description
1 polymer ?
#
loop_
_entity_poly.entity_id
_entity_poly.type
_entity_poly.pdbx_seq_one_letter_code
_entity_poly.pdbx_strand_id
1 'polypeptide(L)'
;MEDIQGVTPAAASKALSRLAEQGKLKRVAKGVYHSLKKTPLGASKPSAAAMVRRTLKDKTRPTGASAANLLGLSTQVPARPQLVVFGSNLPADAYGARVHLRRGARSHPLTELEGALLEFLRDRGAYAQTGGEETLKRLGRLLKSELSESRLRELRDAAQDEPPRVRAVLGALFEHTGLSKSLFEPLRKSLNPLSKFDFGLLRELPNALEWQAK
;
A
#
# COMPACT_ATOMS: atom_id res chain seq x y z
N MET A 1 -19.76 -10.05 2.47
CA MET A 1 -20.45 -11.23 3.03
C MET A 1 -19.51 -12.18 3.76
N GLU A 2 -18.20 -12.11 3.52
CA GLU A 2 -17.18 -12.88 4.28
C GLU A 2 -17.18 -12.65 5.80
N ASP A 3 -17.63 -11.48 6.27
CA ASP A 3 -17.60 -11.14 7.70
C ASP A 3 -18.72 -11.82 8.49
N ILE A 4 -19.63 -12.52 7.82
CA ILE A 4 -20.77 -13.22 8.43
C ILE A 4 -20.63 -14.70 8.09
N GLN A 5 -20.08 -15.47 9.04
CA GLN A 5 -19.89 -16.91 8.91
C GLN A 5 -21.12 -17.69 9.40
N GLY A 6 -21.32 -18.88 8.85
CA GLY A 6 -22.39 -19.80 9.30
C GLY A 6 -23.80 -19.47 8.81
N VAL A 7 -23.97 -18.58 7.83
CA VAL A 7 -25.29 -18.20 7.28
C VAL A 7 -25.24 -18.15 5.75
N THR A 8 -26.34 -18.50 5.09
CA THR A 8 -26.41 -18.44 3.63
C THR A 8 -26.32 -17.00 3.11
N PRO A 9 -25.75 -16.76 1.92
CA PRO A 9 -25.63 -15.42 1.36
C PRO A 9 -26.95 -14.64 1.27
N ALA A 10 -28.04 -15.33 0.92
CA ALA A 10 -29.37 -14.74 0.84
C ALA A 10 -29.90 -14.31 2.21
N ALA A 11 -29.73 -15.16 3.23
CA ALA A 11 -30.15 -14.85 4.60
C ALA A 11 -29.33 -13.68 5.19
N ALA A 12 -28.01 -13.68 4.98
CA ALA A 12 -27.13 -12.59 5.39
C ALA A 12 -27.52 -11.26 4.72
N SER A 13 -27.78 -11.26 3.42
CA SER A 13 -28.21 -10.06 2.68
C SER A 13 -29.54 -9.52 3.22
N LYS A 14 -30.52 -10.40 3.48
CA LYS A 14 -31.84 -10.00 4.00
C LYS A 14 -31.77 -9.48 5.44
N ALA A 15 -30.94 -10.09 6.29
CA ALA A 15 -30.69 -9.62 7.65
C ALA A 15 -30.04 -8.22 7.65
N LEU A 16 -29.02 -8.01 6.82
CA LEU A 16 -28.37 -6.70 6.66
C LEU A 16 -29.32 -5.62 6.13
N SER A 17 -30.21 -5.97 5.18
CA SER A 17 -31.24 -5.04 4.69
C SER A 17 -32.17 -4.60 5.81
N ARG A 18 -32.70 -5.55 6.60
CA ARG A 18 -33.57 -5.25 7.75
C ARG A 18 -32.86 -4.37 8.79
N LEU A 19 -31.60 -4.63 9.09
CA LEU A 19 -30.82 -3.80 10.02
C LEU A 19 -30.57 -2.39 9.47
N ALA A 20 -30.45 -2.24 8.15
CA ALA A 20 -30.35 -0.94 7.51
C ALA A 20 -31.68 -0.17 7.55
N GLU A 21 -32.80 -0.85 7.30
CA GLU A 21 -34.16 -0.29 7.44
C GLU A 21 -34.45 0.16 8.87
N GLN A 22 -33.94 -0.58 9.87
CA GLN A 22 -34.02 -0.22 11.29
C GLN A 22 -33.07 0.92 11.71
N GLY A 23 -32.27 1.47 10.78
CA GLY A 23 -31.31 2.54 11.06
C GLY A 23 -30.08 2.11 11.87
N LYS A 24 -29.90 0.80 12.12
CA LYS A 24 -28.74 0.26 12.85
C LYS A 24 -27.49 0.20 11.96
N LEU A 25 -27.69 0.03 10.66
CA LEU A 25 -26.63 0.05 9.64
C LEU A 25 -26.95 1.10 8.58
N LYS A 26 -25.91 1.59 7.91
CA LYS A 26 -26.05 2.37 6.68
C LYS A 26 -25.54 1.56 5.51
N ARG A 27 -26.39 1.35 4.48
CA ARG A 27 -25.94 0.77 3.21
C ARG A 27 -25.11 1.83 2.47
N VAL A 28 -23.86 1.49 2.18
CA VAL A 28 -22.87 2.43 1.62
C VAL A 28 -22.50 2.06 0.18
N ALA A 29 -22.65 0.79 -0.20
CA ALA A 29 -22.56 0.31 -1.58
C ALA A 29 -23.35 -0.99 -1.76
N LYS A 30 -23.37 -1.55 -2.98
CA LYS A 30 -23.96 -2.88 -3.22
C LYS A 30 -23.20 -3.94 -2.40
N GLY A 31 -23.88 -4.51 -1.40
CA GLY A 31 -23.31 -5.54 -0.53
C GLY A 31 -22.34 -5.03 0.55
N VAL A 32 -22.21 -3.70 0.73
CA VAL A 32 -21.36 -3.09 1.76
C VAL A 32 -22.22 -2.26 2.70
N TYR A 33 -22.11 -2.54 4.00
CA TYR A 33 -22.85 -1.90 5.07
C TYR A 33 -21.88 -1.37 6.12
N HIS A 34 -22.18 -0.20 6.68
CA HIS A 34 -21.39 0.45 7.72
C HIS A 34 -22.19 0.52 9.03
N SER A 35 -21.56 0.14 10.14
CA SER A 35 -22.14 0.29 11.46
C SER A 35 -21.99 1.74 11.94
N LEU A 36 -23.13 2.38 12.20
CA LEU A 36 -23.16 3.77 12.65
C LEU A 36 -22.82 3.81 14.15
N LYS A 37 -21.57 4.17 14.47
CA LYS A 37 -21.18 4.48 15.85
C LYS A 37 -21.55 5.93 16.14
N LYS A 38 -22.35 6.17 17.18
CA LYS A 38 -22.61 7.53 17.65
C LYS A 38 -21.33 8.09 18.26
N THR A 39 -20.93 9.27 17.82
CA THR A 39 -19.81 10.03 18.37
C THR A 39 -20.31 11.43 18.75
N PRO A 40 -19.57 12.19 19.57
CA PRO A 40 -19.91 13.59 19.85
C PRO A 40 -20.06 14.47 18.59
N LEU A 41 -19.44 14.07 17.47
CA LEU A 41 -19.48 14.76 16.19
C LEU A 41 -20.59 14.23 15.25
N GLY A 42 -21.51 13.43 15.77
CA GLY A 42 -22.55 12.74 15.01
C GLY A 42 -22.19 11.28 14.68
N ALA A 43 -22.94 10.68 13.76
CA ALA A 43 -22.71 9.29 13.37
C ALA A 43 -21.41 9.13 12.59
N SER A 44 -20.63 8.09 12.90
CA SER A 44 -19.37 7.80 12.22
C SER A 44 -19.59 7.58 10.72
N LYS A 45 -18.69 8.17 9.92
CA LYS A 45 -18.67 7.98 8.46
C LYS A 45 -17.73 6.82 8.10
N PRO A 46 -18.03 6.05 7.05
CA PRO A 46 -17.10 5.04 6.55
C PRO A 46 -15.83 5.71 6.00
N SER A 47 -14.67 5.10 6.22
CA SER A 47 -13.42 5.56 5.60
C SER A 47 -13.47 5.31 4.09
N ALA A 48 -13.23 6.36 3.29
CA ALA A 48 -13.18 6.26 1.83
C ALA A 48 -12.17 5.21 1.36
N ALA A 49 -11.00 5.15 2.00
CA ALA A 49 -9.98 4.15 1.69
C ALA A 49 -10.46 2.73 2.00
N ALA A 50 -11.07 2.52 3.18
CA ALA A 50 -11.60 1.22 3.56
C ALA A 50 -12.71 0.76 2.61
N MET A 51 -13.56 1.68 2.16
CA MET A 51 -14.61 1.41 1.17
C MET A 51 -14.03 0.95 -0.17
N VAL A 52 -13.10 1.72 -0.73
CA VAL A 52 -12.44 1.37 -2.01
C VAL A 52 -11.75 0.01 -1.91
N ARG A 53 -11.01 -0.24 -0.82
CA ARG A 53 -10.33 -1.51 -0.59
C ARG A 53 -11.30 -2.68 -0.47
N ARG A 54 -12.43 -2.50 0.22
CA ARG A 54 -13.44 -3.55 0.37
C ARG A 54 -14.09 -3.90 -0.95
N THR A 55 -14.27 -2.92 -1.84
CA THR A 55 -14.86 -3.12 -3.17
C THR A 55 -13.87 -3.76 -4.14
N LEU A 56 -12.57 -3.41 -4.08
CA LEU A 56 -11.57 -3.78 -5.08
C LEU A 56 -10.52 -4.77 -4.57
N LYS A 57 -10.78 -5.45 -3.45
CA LYS A 57 -9.92 -6.41 -2.73
C LYS A 57 -8.66 -6.87 -3.47
N ASP A 58 -7.51 -6.71 -2.81
CA ASP A 58 -6.19 -7.13 -3.30
C ASP A 58 -5.76 -6.47 -4.61
N LYS A 59 -6.47 -5.43 -5.08
CA LYS A 59 -6.10 -4.62 -6.25
C LYS A 59 -5.82 -3.18 -5.90
N THR A 60 -5.52 -2.87 -4.64
CA THR A 60 -5.32 -1.51 -4.16
C THR A 60 -4.07 -1.37 -3.31
N ARG A 61 -3.33 -0.27 -3.46
CA ARG A 61 -2.21 0.09 -2.57
C ARG A 61 -2.32 1.57 -2.14
N PRO A 62 -2.01 1.93 -0.89
CA PRO A 62 -1.80 3.32 -0.50
C PRO A 62 -0.67 3.95 -1.31
N THR A 63 -0.79 5.22 -1.70
CA THR A 63 0.24 5.94 -2.46
C THR A 63 0.38 7.38 -1.96
N GLY A 64 1.42 8.08 -2.42
CA GLY A 64 1.70 9.47 -2.07
C GLY A 64 1.71 9.74 -0.55
N ALA A 65 1.05 10.82 -0.14
CA ALA A 65 0.94 11.20 1.28
C ALA A 65 0.27 10.12 2.14
N SER A 66 -0.66 9.32 1.59
CA SER A 66 -1.27 8.20 2.33
C SER A 66 -0.26 7.07 2.58
N ALA A 67 0.62 6.77 1.63
CA ALA A 67 1.70 5.79 1.84
C ALA A 67 2.73 6.30 2.84
N ALA A 68 3.21 7.53 2.68
CA ALA A 68 4.18 8.12 3.59
C ALA A 68 3.65 8.21 5.03
N ASN A 69 2.37 8.56 5.21
CA ASN A 69 1.75 8.56 6.53
C ASN A 69 1.63 7.16 7.13
N LEU A 70 1.22 6.16 6.34
CA LEU A 70 1.12 4.78 6.81
C LEU A 70 2.49 4.20 7.23
N LEU A 71 3.57 4.59 6.55
CA LEU A 71 4.95 4.22 6.88
C LEU A 71 5.52 5.03 8.07
N GLY A 72 4.75 5.96 8.64
CA GLY A 72 5.23 6.84 9.71
C GLY A 72 6.31 7.83 9.26
N LEU A 73 6.38 8.14 7.96
CA LEU A 73 7.34 9.08 7.36
C LEU A 73 6.74 10.48 7.15
N SER A 74 5.44 10.63 7.38
CA SER A 74 4.71 11.88 7.27
C SER A 74 3.59 11.95 8.30
N THR A 75 3.31 13.16 8.78
CA THR A 75 2.16 13.44 9.67
C THR A 75 0.94 13.91 8.89
N GLN A 76 1.09 14.17 7.58
CA GLN A 76 0.00 14.63 6.73
C GLN A 76 -1.06 13.55 6.57
N VAL A 77 -2.27 13.85 7.04
CA VAL A 77 -3.46 13.07 6.74
C VAL A 77 -4.18 13.75 5.57
N PRO A 78 -4.11 13.22 4.34
CA PRO A 78 -4.70 13.88 3.19
C PRO A 78 -6.23 13.87 3.29
N ALA A 79 -6.86 15.00 2.95
CA ALA A 79 -8.32 15.14 2.98
C ALA A 79 -9.05 14.09 2.12
N ARG A 80 -8.41 13.65 1.04
CA ARG A 80 -8.83 12.51 0.22
C ARG A 80 -7.72 11.44 0.27
N PRO A 81 -8.00 10.22 0.77
CA PRO A 81 -7.02 9.14 0.74
C PRO A 81 -6.52 8.89 -0.68
N GLN A 82 -5.22 8.68 -0.82
CA GLN A 82 -4.58 8.45 -2.11
C GLN A 82 -4.30 6.96 -2.29
N LEU A 83 -4.85 6.39 -3.36
CA LEU A 83 -4.76 4.97 -3.65
C LEU A 83 -4.36 4.75 -5.10
N VAL A 84 -3.62 3.67 -5.31
CA VAL A 84 -3.44 3.05 -6.61
C VAL A 84 -4.40 1.88 -6.74
N VAL A 85 -4.97 1.69 -7.94
CA VAL A 85 -5.82 0.54 -8.31
C VAL A 85 -5.20 -0.21 -9.49
N PHE A 86 -5.01 -1.52 -9.35
CA PHE A 86 -4.54 -2.41 -10.41
C PHE A 86 -5.74 -2.88 -11.25
N GLY A 87 -5.84 -2.36 -12.47
CA GLY A 87 -6.96 -2.63 -13.35
C GLY A 87 -7.09 -1.67 -14.53
N SER A 88 -8.04 -1.96 -15.41
CA SER A 88 -8.31 -1.17 -16.62
C SER A 88 -9.20 0.04 -16.37
N ASN A 89 -10.15 -0.06 -15.43
CA ASN A 89 -11.20 0.93 -15.21
C ASN A 89 -11.14 1.52 -13.80
N LEU A 90 -11.40 2.83 -13.69
CA LEU A 90 -11.61 3.46 -12.40
C LEU A 90 -12.88 2.89 -11.76
N PRO A 91 -12.91 2.70 -10.44
CA PRO A 91 -14.15 2.40 -9.73
C PRO A 91 -15.14 3.54 -9.98
N ALA A 92 -16.37 3.21 -10.39
CA ALA A 92 -17.43 4.20 -10.60
C ALA A 92 -17.65 5.06 -9.34
N ASP A 93 -17.55 4.44 -8.16
CA ASP A 93 -17.56 5.09 -6.87
C ASP A 93 -16.18 4.96 -6.20
N ALA A 94 -15.35 6.01 -6.27
CA ALA A 94 -14.12 6.09 -5.50
C ALA A 94 -14.35 6.50 -4.03
N TYR A 95 -15.63 6.68 -3.62
CA TYR A 95 -16.06 7.06 -2.26
C TYR A 95 -15.33 8.29 -1.69
N GLY A 96 -14.86 9.20 -2.54
CA GLY A 96 -14.09 10.39 -2.15
C GLY A 96 -12.57 10.19 -2.07
N ALA A 97 -12.04 9.00 -2.37
CA ALA A 97 -10.61 8.75 -2.51
C ALA A 97 -10.07 9.28 -3.85
N ARG A 98 -8.79 9.68 -3.86
CA ARG A 98 -8.05 9.97 -5.09
C ARG A 98 -7.43 8.68 -5.59
N VAL A 99 -7.82 8.23 -6.77
CA VAL A 99 -7.43 6.93 -7.33
C VAL A 99 -6.58 7.10 -8.58
N HIS A 100 -5.44 6.41 -8.64
CA HIS A 100 -4.60 6.29 -9.82
C HIS A 100 -4.64 4.86 -10.35
N LEU A 101 -4.82 4.67 -11.66
CA LEU A 101 -4.82 3.33 -12.27
C LEU A 101 -3.41 2.87 -12.61
N ARG A 102 -3.10 1.61 -12.30
CA ARG A 102 -1.97 0.86 -12.87
C ARG A 102 -2.52 -0.13 -13.89
N ARG A 103 -2.59 0.30 -15.14
CA ARG A 103 -3.04 -0.52 -16.26
C ARG A 103 -1.94 -1.51 -16.64
N GLY A 104 -2.31 -2.76 -16.87
CA GLY A 104 -1.38 -3.82 -17.30
C GLY A 104 -0.39 -4.30 -16.22
N ALA A 105 -0.38 -3.69 -15.04
CA ALA A 105 0.45 -4.15 -13.93
C ALA A 105 -0.24 -5.30 -13.19
N ARG A 106 0.54 -6.32 -12.82
CA ARG A 106 0.08 -7.43 -11.99
C ARG A 106 -0.14 -6.94 -10.56
N SER A 107 -1.26 -7.35 -9.97
CA SER A 107 -1.48 -7.18 -8.53
C SER A 107 -0.86 -8.35 -7.76
N HIS A 108 -0.29 -8.03 -6.60
CA HIS A 108 0.33 -9.00 -5.69
C HIS A 108 -0.36 -8.93 -4.32
N PRO A 109 -0.47 -10.05 -3.58
CA PRO A 109 -1.12 -10.13 -2.28
C PRO A 109 -0.24 -9.53 -1.16
N LEU A 110 0.00 -8.23 -1.25
CA LEU A 110 0.78 -7.47 -0.28
C LEU A 110 -0.12 -6.91 0.82
N THR A 111 0.44 -6.76 2.03
CA THR A 111 -0.21 -5.97 3.09
C THR A 111 -0.27 -4.49 2.70
N GLU A 112 -1.10 -3.71 3.41
CA GLU A 112 -1.16 -2.26 3.16
C GLU A 112 0.22 -1.59 3.34
N LEU A 113 0.98 -2.06 4.32
CA LEU A 113 2.29 -1.51 4.67
C LEU A 113 3.36 -1.83 3.62
N GLU A 114 3.39 -3.07 3.13
CA GLU A 114 4.27 -3.50 2.04
C GLU A 114 3.93 -2.80 0.71
N GLY A 115 2.64 -2.69 0.39
CA GLY A 115 2.18 -1.96 -0.78
C GLY A 115 2.52 -0.48 -0.71
N ALA A 116 2.36 0.14 0.46
CA ALA A 116 2.76 1.53 0.71
C ALA A 116 4.27 1.72 0.57
N LEU A 117 5.08 0.76 1.05
CA LEU A 117 6.52 0.78 0.85
C LEU A 117 6.86 0.84 -0.65
N LEU A 118 6.34 -0.07 -1.48
CA LEU A 118 6.64 -0.07 -2.91
C LEU A 118 6.20 1.24 -3.60
N GLU A 119 5.02 1.77 -3.28
CA GLU A 119 4.57 3.05 -3.85
C GLU A 119 5.42 4.23 -3.36
N PHE A 120 5.87 4.23 -2.10
CA PHE A 120 6.79 5.23 -1.57
C PHE A 120 8.16 5.21 -2.26
N LEU A 121 8.71 4.02 -2.53
CA LEU A 121 9.94 3.86 -3.33
C LEU A 121 9.73 4.33 -4.78
N ARG A 122 8.54 4.05 -5.34
CA ARG A 122 8.16 4.52 -6.69
C ARG A 122 8.12 6.05 -6.75
N ASP A 123 7.67 6.71 -5.69
CA ASP A 123 7.64 8.17 -5.55
C ASP A 123 8.99 8.77 -5.10
N ARG A 124 10.08 7.97 -5.02
CA ARG A 124 11.43 8.42 -4.63
C ARG A 124 11.48 9.12 -3.27
N GLY A 125 10.55 8.76 -2.39
CA GLY A 125 10.39 9.36 -1.07
C GLY A 125 9.85 10.80 -1.06
N ALA A 126 9.27 11.29 -2.16
CA ALA A 126 8.84 12.69 -2.30
C ALA A 126 7.82 13.19 -1.25
N TYR A 127 7.13 12.28 -0.56
CA TYR A 127 6.10 12.60 0.43
C TYR A 127 6.57 12.45 1.89
N ALA A 128 7.83 12.11 2.12
CA ALA A 128 8.38 12.11 3.48
C ALA A 128 8.48 13.55 4.02
N GLN A 129 8.15 13.71 5.30
CA GLN A 129 8.42 14.92 6.07
C GLN A 129 9.57 14.73 7.07
N THR A 130 10.29 13.63 6.93
CA THR A 130 11.52 13.28 7.65
C THR A 130 12.74 13.49 6.76
N GLY A 131 13.92 13.71 7.35
CA GLY A 131 15.19 13.66 6.62
C GLY A 131 15.49 12.25 6.09
N GLY A 132 16.41 12.11 5.13
CA GLY A 132 16.69 10.81 4.51
C GLY A 132 17.26 9.80 5.49
N GLU A 133 18.20 10.16 6.36
CA GLU A 133 18.72 9.27 7.41
C GLU A 133 17.61 8.65 8.29
N GLU A 134 16.73 9.47 8.87
CA GLU A 134 15.62 8.99 9.69
C GLU A 134 14.61 8.17 8.87
N THR A 135 14.42 8.53 7.60
CA THR A 135 13.59 7.76 6.67
C THR A 135 14.14 6.36 6.48
N LEU A 136 15.44 6.25 6.17
CA LEU A 136 16.12 4.96 5.96
C LEU A 136 16.15 4.13 7.24
N LYS A 137 16.32 4.75 8.41
CA LYS A 137 16.25 4.07 9.71
C LYS A 137 14.87 3.46 9.97
N ARG A 138 13.79 4.20 9.68
CA ARG A 138 12.40 3.69 9.83
C ARG A 138 12.11 2.56 8.85
N LEU A 139 12.48 2.72 7.58
CA LEU A 139 12.34 1.68 6.59
C LEU A 139 13.16 0.43 6.95
N GLY A 140 14.38 0.61 7.46
CA GLY A 140 15.22 -0.50 7.92
C GLY A 140 14.63 -1.24 9.11
N ARG A 141 14.02 -0.53 10.07
CA ARG A 141 13.29 -1.13 11.18
C ARG A 141 12.09 -1.94 10.69
N LEU A 142 11.28 -1.37 9.80
CA LEU A 142 10.14 -2.06 9.18
C LEU A 142 10.59 -3.41 8.59
N LEU A 143 11.64 -3.38 7.76
CA LEU A 143 12.14 -4.59 7.08
C LEU A 143 12.71 -5.64 8.03
N LYS A 144 13.34 -5.25 9.14
CA LYS A 144 13.95 -6.18 10.10
C LYS A 144 13.01 -6.70 11.17
N SER A 145 12.12 -5.85 11.66
CA SER A 145 11.41 -6.08 12.92
C SER A 145 9.93 -6.39 12.71
N GLU A 146 9.36 -5.99 11.57
CA GLU A 146 7.91 -6.13 11.34
C GLU A 146 7.58 -7.14 10.23
N LEU A 147 8.52 -7.44 9.34
CA LEU A 147 8.32 -8.39 8.25
C LEU A 147 9.04 -9.71 8.53
N SER A 148 8.31 -10.82 8.38
CA SER A 148 8.91 -12.16 8.39
C SER A 148 9.69 -12.39 7.09
N GLU A 149 10.57 -13.41 7.10
CA GLU A 149 11.32 -13.77 5.90
C GLU A 149 10.41 -14.17 4.72
N SER A 150 9.26 -14.82 4.98
CA SER A 150 8.28 -15.11 3.94
C SER A 150 7.69 -13.84 3.33
N ARG A 151 7.33 -12.84 4.15
CA ARG A 151 6.83 -11.54 3.66
C ARG A 151 7.90 -10.78 2.88
N LEU A 152 9.16 -10.83 3.30
CA LEU A 152 10.28 -10.23 2.56
C LEU A 152 10.46 -10.87 1.17
N ARG A 153 10.27 -12.18 1.04
CA ARG A 153 10.29 -12.87 -0.26
C ARG A 153 9.11 -12.45 -1.13
N GLU A 154 7.90 -12.36 -0.57
CA GLU A 154 6.73 -11.87 -1.31
C GLU A 154 6.90 -10.43 -1.78
N LEU A 155 7.47 -9.55 -0.94
CA LEU A 155 7.78 -8.17 -1.29
C LEU A 155 8.82 -8.08 -2.41
N ARG A 156 9.87 -8.91 -2.36
CA ARG A 156 10.87 -9.05 -3.44
C ARG A 156 10.22 -9.48 -4.74
N ASP A 157 9.37 -10.51 -4.70
CA ASP A 157 8.74 -11.07 -5.89
C ASP A 157 7.78 -10.06 -6.52
N ALA A 158 7.03 -9.31 -5.70
CA ALA A 158 6.21 -8.20 -6.18
C ALA A 158 7.05 -7.08 -6.81
N ALA A 159 8.24 -6.80 -6.27
CA ALA A 159 9.13 -5.77 -6.80
C ALA A 159 9.70 -6.12 -8.19
N GLN A 160 9.75 -7.40 -8.59
CA GLN A 160 10.22 -7.76 -9.93
C GLN A 160 9.33 -7.19 -11.05
N ASP A 161 8.04 -6.99 -10.77
CA ASP A 161 7.08 -6.35 -11.69
C ASP A 161 7.07 -4.81 -11.59
N GLU A 162 7.91 -4.23 -10.72
CA GLU A 162 8.07 -2.78 -10.57
C GLU A 162 9.11 -2.21 -11.57
N PRO A 163 9.13 -0.89 -11.82
CA PRO A 163 10.17 -0.26 -12.64
C PRO A 163 11.59 -0.58 -12.12
N PRO A 164 12.61 -0.66 -13.00
CA PRO A 164 13.99 -1.00 -12.59
C PRO A 164 14.53 -0.15 -11.43
N ARG A 165 14.15 1.14 -11.37
CA ARG A 165 14.48 2.01 -10.22
C ARG A 165 13.98 1.43 -8.89
N VAL A 166 12.73 0.98 -8.82
CA VAL A 166 12.13 0.49 -7.57
C VAL A 166 12.82 -0.78 -7.11
N ARG A 167 13.13 -1.68 -8.05
CA ARG A 167 13.95 -2.88 -7.79
C ARG A 167 15.32 -2.52 -7.22
N ALA A 168 15.98 -1.53 -7.82
CA ALA A 168 17.29 -1.09 -7.38
C ALA A 168 17.26 -0.49 -5.96
N VAL A 169 16.30 0.39 -5.68
CA VAL A 169 16.13 1.01 -4.36
C VAL A 169 15.77 -0.04 -3.30
N LEU A 170 14.85 -0.97 -3.59
CA LEU A 170 14.47 -2.02 -2.64
C LEU A 170 15.64 -2.97 -2.36
N GLY A 171 16.38 -3.35 -3.39
CA GLY A 171 17.58 -4.17 -3.25
C GLY A 171 18.66 -3.47 -2.41
N ALA A 172 18.89 -2.18 -2.65
CA ALA A 172 19.80 -1.36 -1.84
C ALA A 172 19.38 -1.34 -0.37
N LEU A 173 18.09 -1.15 -0.08
CA LEU A 173 17.54 -1.22 1.28
C LEU A 173 17.75 -2.60 1.91
N PHE A 174 17.48 -3.68 1.20
CA PHE A 174 17.64 -5.04 1.71
C PHE A 174 19.11 -5.34 2.05
N GLU A 175 20.03 -4.94 1.19
CA GLU A 175 21.47 -5.14 1.42
C GLU A 175 21.99 -4.24 2.55
N HIS A 176 21.61 -2.96 2.56
CA HIS A 176 22.03 -2.02 3.61
C HIS A 176 21.51 -2.42 4.99
N THR A 177 20.30 -2.99 5.04
CA THR A 177 19.75 -3.54 6.28
C THR A 177 20.46 -4.84 6.68
N GLY A 178 21.28 -5.47 5.84
CA GLY A 178 21.96 -6.72 6.17
C GLY A 178 21.02 -7.93 6.15
N LEU A 179 19.97 -7.88 5.33
CA LEU A 179 19.16 -9.07 5.03
C LEU A 179 19.99 -10.05 4.19
N SER A 180 19.56 -11.32 4.15
CA SER A 180 20.27 -12.36 3.40
C SER A 180 20.41 -12.02 1.91
N LYS A 181 21.57 -12.33 1.32
CA LYS A 181 21.86 -12.11 -0.10
C LYS A 181 20.81 -12.73 -1.04
N SER A 182 20.20 -13.84 -0.65
CA SER A 182 19.13 -14.50 -1.42
C SER A 182 17.87 -13.63 -1.61
N LEU A 183 17.67 -12.61 -0.76
CA LEU A 183 16.54 -11.69 -0.86
C LEU A 183 16.79 -10.57 -1.88
N PHE A 184 18.01 -10.06 -2.03
CA PHE A 184 18.28 -8.91 -2.91
C PHE A 184 19.02 -9.27 -4.21
N GLU A 185 19.74 -10.40 -4.26
CA GLU A 185 20.44 -10.84 -5.47
C GLU A 185 19.52 -10.99 -6.71
N PRO A 186 18.28 -11.52 -6.60
CA PRO A 186 17.37 -11.57 -7.76
C PRO A 186 16.96 -10.19 -8.28
N LEU A 187 16.91 -9.17 -7.41
CA LEU A 187 16.62 -7.78 -7.81
C LEU A 187 17.83 -7.19 -8.53
N ARG A 188 19.04 -7.43 -8.01
CA ARG A 188 20.30 -6.98 -8.64
C ARG A 188 20.46 -7.55 -10.04
N LYS A 189 20.21 -8.85 -10.21
CA LYS A 189 20.29 -9.56 -11.49
C LYS A 189 19.26 -9.10 -12.53
N SER A 190 18.15 -8.49 -12.12
CA SER A 190 17.13 -8.00 -13.06
C SER A 190 17.38 -6.57 -13.57
N LEU A 191 18.45 -5.92 -13.11
CA LEU A 191 18.86 -4.58 -13.56
C LEU A 191 19.81 -4.65 -14.76
N ASN A 192 19.67 -3.72 -15.69
CA ASN A 192 20.65 -3.52 -16.76
C ASN A 192 21.89 -2.79 -16.17
N PRO A 193 23.12 -3.31 -16.29
CA PRO A 193 24.33 -2.72 -15.72
C PRO A 193 24.63 -1.28 -16.16
N LEU A 194 24.19 -0.89 -17.35
CA LEU A 194 24.43 0.44 -17.93
C LEU A 194 23.40 1.48 -17.49
N SER A 195 22.33 1.05 -16.82
CA SER A 195 21.29 1.97 -16.36
C SER A 195 21.75 2.77 -15.14
N LYS A 196 21.21 3.97 -15.00
CA LYS A 196 21.36 4.82 -13.81
C LYS A 196 20.00 5.40 -13.42
N PHE A 197 19.71 5.46 -12.12
CA PHE A 197 18.39 5.81 -11.61
C PHE A 197 18.43 6.97 -10.61
N ASP A 198 17.48 7.89 -10.73
CA ASP A 198 17.25 8.93 -9.72
C ASP A 198 16.55 8.30 -8.50
N PHE A 199 17.23 8.25 -7.37
CA PHE A 199 16.70 7.71 -6.11
C PHE A 199 15.94 8.78 -5.28
N GLY A 200 16.01 10.06 -5.66
CA GLY A 200 15.46 11.16 -4.87
C GLY A 200 16.00 11.16 -3.43
N LEU A 201 15.10 11.24 -2.45
CA LEU A 201 15.45 11.23 -1.02
C LEU A 201 16.25 9.99 -0.62
N LEU A 202 16.03 8.87 -1.31
CA LEU A 202 16.62 7.56 -0.99
C LEU A 202 18.07 7.44 -1.48
N ARG A 203 18.61 8.49 -2.13
CA ARG A 203 20.02 8.56 -2.55
C ARG A 203 20.99 8.56 -1.36
N GLU A 204 20.51 8.93 -0.17
CA GLU A 204 21.25 8.90 1.10
C GLU A 204 21.62 7.47 1.56
N LEU A 205 21.11 6.42 0.91
CA LEU A 205 21.54 5.04 1.17
C LEU A 205 23.06 4.90 0.97
N PRO A 206 23.81 4.33 1.94
CA PRO A 206 25.27 4.20 1.82
C PRO A 206 25.72 3.40 0.59
N ASN A 207 24.94 2.39 0.20
CA ASN A 207 25.20 1.54 -0.97
C ASN A 207 24.44 1.99 -2.23
N ALA A 208 23.85 3.20 -2.28
CA ALA A 208 23.04 3.65 -3.41
C ALA A 208 23.81 3.61 -4.75
N LEU A 209 25.09 3.98 -4.74
CA LEU A 209 25.94 3.97 -5.94
C LEU A 209 26.16 2.56 -6.51
N GLU A 210 26.31 1.57 -5.63
CA GLU A 210 26.44 0.15 -6.01
C GLU A 210 25.15 -0.39 -6.64
N TRP A 211 24.02 0.25 -6.33
CA TRP A 211 22.70 -0.01 -6.89
C TRP A 211 22.29 0.98 -7.99
N GLN A 212 23.29 1.52 -8.71
CA GLN A 212 23.08 2.33 -9.91
C GLN A 212 22.36 3.67 -9.68
N ALA A 213 22.39 4.22 -8.46
CA ALA A 213 21.90 5.58 -8.23
C ALA A 213 22.76 6.60 -8.99
N LYS A 214 22.13 7.66 -9.51
CA LYS A 214 22.80 8.86 -10.02
C LYS A 214 22.84 9.98 -9.00
#